data_AF-A0A518LJZ7-F1
#
_entry.id   AF-A0A518LJZ7-F1
#
_cell.length_a   1.000
_cell.length_b   1.000
_cell.length_c   1.000
_cell.angle_alpha   90.00
_cell.angle_beta   90.00
_cell.angle_gamma   90.00
#
_symmetry.space_group_name_H-M   'P 1'
#
loop_
_entity.id
_entity.type
_entity.pdbx_description
1 polymer ?
#
loop_
_entity_poly.entity_id
_entity_poly.type
_entity_poly.pdbx_seq_one_letter_code
_entity_poly.pdbx_strand_id
1 'polypeptide(L)' 'MQVRFTCPACKHSHVLDMPETTIHMTCSRTGKALELVLGLGGEVKSKIIGATAEATTAAEGHASDE' A
#
# COMPACT_ATOMS: atom_id res chain seq x y z
N MET A 1 -6.48 12.81 0.72
CA MET A 1 -7.28 12.18 -0.33
C MET A 1 -8.73 12.17 0.12
N GLN A 2 -9.68 12.51 -0.75
CA GLN A 2 -11.09 12.32 -0.45
C GLN A 2 -11.53 10.95 -1.00
N VAL A 3 -11.73 9.98 -0.10
CA VAL A 3 -12.17 8.63 -0.46
C VAL A 3 -13.68 8.57 -0.41
N ARG A 4 -14.30 8.16 -1.51
CA ARG A 4 -15.73 7.87 -1.57
C ARG A 4 -15.94 6.37 -1.65
N PHE A 5 -16.71 5.81 -0.73
CA PHE A 5 -17.01 4.38 -0.72
C PHE A 5 -18.42 4.12 -0.23
N THR A 6 -19.03 3.05 -0.74
CA THR A 6 -20.31 2.54 -0.21
C THR A 6 -20.01 1.71 1.03
N CYS A 7 -20.49 2.17 2.19
CA CYS A 7 -20.24 1.46 3.44
C CYS A 7 -21.01 0.13 3.46
N PRO A 8 -20.33 -1.02 3.62
CA PRO A 8 -20.98 -2.33 3.58
C PRO A 8 -21.95 -2.55 4.76
N ALA A 9 -21.78 -1.82 5.87
CA ALA A 9 -22.61 -1.94 7.06
C ALA A 9 -23.94 -1.18 6.95
N CYS A 10 -23.93 0.08 6.49
CA CYS A 10 -25.15 0.88 6.37
C CYS A 10 -25.69 1.01 4.94
N LYS A 11 -24.97 0.49 3.93
CA LYS A 11 -25.28 0.56 2.49
C LYS A 11 -25.38 1.98 1.90
N HIS A 12 -24.90 3.00 2.60
CA HIS A 12 -24.85 4.38 2.13
C HIS A 12 -23.46 4.78 1.65
N SER A 13 -23.39 5.82 0.80
CA SER A 13 -22.13 6.41 0.36
C SER A 13 -21.56 7.35 1.42
N HIS A 14 -20.31 7.10 1.80
CA HIS A 14 -19.55 7.97 2.70
C HIS A 14 -18.40 8.65 1.96
N VAL A 15 -18.07 9.84 2.43
CA VAL A 15 -16.93 10.62 1.98
C VAL A 15 -16.02 10.79 3.19
N LEU A 16 -14.78 10.33 3.08
CA LEU A 16 -13.79 10.42 4.14
C LEU A 16 -12.54 11.14 3.61
N ASP A 17 -12.10 12.18 4.30
CA ASP A 17 -10.82 12.80 4.03
C ASP A 17 -9.73 12.00 4.73
N MET A 18 -9.07 11.14 3.97
CA MET A 18 -7.96 10.32 4.46
C MET A 18 -6.65 11.09 4.26
N PRO A 19 -5.90 11.39 5.33
CA PRO A 19 -4.58 11.99 5.22
C PRO A 19 -3.59 10.97 4.61
N GLU A 20 -2.41 11.45 4.22
CA GLU A 20 -1.29 10.54 3.94
C GLU A 20 -1.06 9.65 5.16
N THR A 21 -1.09 8.34 4.95
CA THR A 21 -1.06 7.36 6.03
C THR A 21 0.09 6.39 5.81
N THR A 22 0.95 6.28 6.82
CA THR A 22 2.04 5.30 6.85
C THR A 22 1.65 4.12 7.72
N ILE A 23 1.70 2.91 7.15
CA ILE A 23 1.38 1.66 7.82
C ILE A 23 2.67 0.85 7.96
N HIS A 24 3.03 0.54 9.20
CA HIS A 24 4.11 -0.39 9.51
C HIS A 24 3.53 -1.79 9.71
N MET A 25 4.01 -2.78 8.95
CA MET A 25 3.56 -4.16 9.07
C MET A 25 4.70 -5.14 8.85
N THR A 26 4.51 -6.39 9.25
CA THR A 26 5.48 -7.46 8.99
C THR A 26 4.97 -8.33 7.85
N CYS A 27 5.82 -8.63 6.87
CA CYS A 27 5.49 -9.56 5.80
C CYS A 27 5.38 -10.97 6.37
N SER A 28 4.19 -11.57 6.33
CA SER A 28 3.95 -12.93 6.86
C SER A 28 4.78 -14.02 6.18
N ARG A 29 5.22 -13.81 4.92
CA ARG A 29 6.03 -14.78 4.17
C ARG A 29 7.52 -14.69 4.48
N THR A 30 8.05 -13.49 4.68
CA THR A 30 9.51 -13.27 4.82
C THR A 30 9.94 -12.82 6.21
N GLY A 31 8.99 -12.47 7.07
CA GLY A 31 9.25 -11.90 8.41
C GLY A 31 9.82 -10.48 8.39
N LYS A 32 10.01 -9.88 7.21
CA LYS A 32 10.59 -8.53 7.09
C LYS A 32 9.57 -7.45 7.46
N ALA A 33 10.04 -6.42 8.16
CA ALA A 33 9.25 -5.23 8.44
C ALA A 33 9.11 -4.38 7.16
N LEU A 34 7.90 -3.93 6.88
CA LEU A 34 7.52 -3.13 5.72
C LEU A 34 6.88 -1.82 6.18
N GLU A 35 7.18 -0.77 5.44
CA GLU A 35 6.52 0.53 5.50
C GLU A 35 5.69 0.68 4.23
N LEU A 36 4.39 0.90 4.38
CA LEU A 36 3.50 1.23 3.28
C LEU A 36 3.04 2.67 3.45
N VAL A 37 3.24 3.49 2.44
CA VAL A 37 2.77 4.88 2.39
C VAL A 37 1.61 4.94 1.41
N LEU A 38 0.43 5.31 1.92
CA LEU A 38 -0.77 5.58 1.16
C LEU A 38 -0.80 7.07 0.85
N GLY A 39 -0.52 7.42 -0.41
CA GLY A 39 -0.47 8.80 -0.87
C GLY A 39 -1.84 9.38 -1.22
N LEU A 40 -1.86 10.68 -1.50
CA LEU A 40 -3.09 11.46 -1.63
C LEU A 40 -3.86 11.20 -2.93
N GLY A 41 -3.23 10.62 -3.95
CA GLY A 41 -3.82 10.24 -5.23
C GLY A 41 -4.21 8.76 -5.30
N GLY A 42 -4.18 8.03 -4.19
CA GLY A 42 -4.43 6.59 -4.15
C GLY A 42 -3.20 5.74 -4.52
N GLU A 43 -2.03 6.36 -4.67
CA GLU A 43 -0.78 5.65 -4.84
C GLU A 43 -0.39 4.89 -3.56
N VAL A 44 0.10 3.66 -3.73
CA VAL A 44 0.63 2.84 -2.65
C VAL A 44 2.12 2.66 -2.89
N LYS A 45 2.95 3.21 -2.00
CA LYS A 45 4.40 3.02 -2.01
C LYS A 45 4.76 2.05 -0.90
N SER A 46 5.69 1.12 -1.15
CA SER A 46 6.14 0.16 -0.14
C SER A 46 7.66 0.12 -0.05
N LYS A 47 8.18 -0.01 1.17
CA LYS A 47 9.62 -0.10 1.46
C LYS A 47 9.88 -1.14 2.56
N ILE A 48 10.98 -1.89 2.45
CA ILE A 48 11.46 -2.74 3.55
C ILE A 48 12.18 -1.86 4.59
N ILE A 49 11.75 -1.95 5.84
CA ILE A 49 12.36 -1.22 6.95
C ILE A 49 13.66 -1.93 7.34
N GLY A 50 14.74 -1.16 7.50
CA GLY A 50 16.06 -1.71 7.83
C GLY A 50 16.84 -2.26 6.63
N ALA A 51 16.31 -2.16 5.41
CA ALA A 51 17.11 -2.34 4.20
C ALA A 51 18.01 -1.12 3.99
N THR A 52 19.13 -1.07 4.70
CA THR A 52 20.30 -0.29 4.27
C THR A 52 20.70 -0.77 2.89
N ALA A 53 20.32 -0.02 1.85
CA ALA A 53 20.91 0.09 0.51
C ALA A 53 21.61 -1.14 -0.13
N GLU A 54 21.12 -2.36 0.07
CA GLU A 54 21.55 -3.55 -0.67
C GLU A 54 20.32 -4.35 -1.12
N ALA A 55 19.63 -3.85 -2.14
CA ALA A 55 18.83 -4.66 -3.07
C ALA A 55 18.26 -3.78 -4.20
N THR A 56 19.16 -3.16 -4.98
CA THR A 56 18.82 -2.73 -6.35
C THR A 56 18.97 -3.95 -7.24
N THR A 57 17.94 -4.79 -7.35
CA THR A 57 17.63 -5.64 -8.53
C THR A 57 16.45 -6.57 -8.24
N ALA A 58 15.72 -6.90 -9.31
CA ALA A 58 14.60 -7.84 -9.42
C ALA A 58 13.19 -7.30 -9.11
N ALA A 59 12.63 -6.63 -10.11
CA ALA A 59 11.27 -6.93 -10.57
C ALA A 59 11.14 -6.51 -12.05
N GLU A 60 11.86 -7.23 -12.91
CA GLU A 60 11.53 -7.30 -14.34
C GLU A 60 10.34 -8.24 -14.51
N GLY A 61 9.35 -7.79 -15.29
CA GLY A 61 8.51 -8.62 -16.17
C GLY A 61 7.54 -9.61 -15.54
N HIS A 62 6.25 -9.32 -15.61
CA HIS A 62 5.30 -10.35 -15.99
C HIS A 62 4.31 -9.80 -17.02
N ALA A 63 4.48 -10.31 -18.24
CA ALA A 63 3.63 -10.07 -19.39
C ALA A 63 2.32 -10.85 -19.29
N SER A 64 1.37 -10.40 -20.11
CA SER A 64 0.14 -11.01 -20.60
C SER A 64 0.05 -12.53 -20.57
N ASP A 65 -1.13 -13.09 -20.25
CA ASP A 65 -2.01 -13.85 -21.17
C ASP A 65 -3.18 -14.48 -20.40
N GLU A 66 -4.42 -14.16 -20.78
CA GLU A 66 -5.55 -15.09 -21.06
C GLU A 66 -6.77 -14.28 -21.56
#